data_AF-A0A7C1B6P3-F1
#
_entry.id   AF-A0A7C1B6P3-F1
#
_cell.length_a   1.000
_cell.length_b   1.000
_cell.length_c   1.000
_cell.angle_alpha   90.00
_cell.angle_beta   90.00
_cell.angle_gamma   90.00
#
_symmetry.space_group_name_H-M   'P 1'
#
loop_
_entity.id
_entity.type
_entity.pdbx_description
1 polymer ?
#
loop_
_entity_poly.entity_id
_entity_poly.type
_entity_poly.pdbx_seq_one_letter_code
_entity_poly.pdbx_strand_id
1 'polypeptide(L)'
;YMDRLKHYDEYDPSWENKDGLEKRTDLARKYLTPEIYKNFNSLILIFSGHGSFNVWCHEKLFYDWIVHPDNPFQEWMQPAYSDEYGEYFPHDVYELLNYHQFPHVMQLSCNLGHFDLEVAVMSEKLPYIKDKGAVMTDGEDRLGYENEQNSFNNNIWSYIFDSKMIPFNKVHFSMAYWMAKIEANKSVQMQHNLMGDCMLYFGCPTRLIRLDSYPPRHKRGSILEIDGAIENEESFNGYAIVQIADSPFYCEYEGEYPIIYRDRILTKTRVRVENGDFHAELPIPYETGDGDEPTEVKLFIYAYDENRGLEAMLNEDVRIDIEDYSSSSDTQGPLITVKAGSQNFMDGDYVPKKCPVWIDLKDDSGILLADSDITSAISLEVTGEDGYEVDVTRLFEPEVDDYTRGSIHCYVDIPEGEHQIRVTASDIFGNESTSSIDVRTSSGLSLTDVMNCPNPMVDETNFTFNASKDIDELKIMVFTSSGRLIKTIEERYLNAGYNEIHWDGDDFNGNRLANGFYLYKIIARTGDEKYEAYDKLIVMR
;
A
#
# COMPACT_ATOMS: atom_id res chain seq x y z
N TYR A 1 -14.97 -6.89 16.72
CA TYR A 1 -15.88 -7.25 15.60
C TYR A 1 -16.91 -8.29 16.01
N MET A 2 -16.50 -9.51 16.44
CA MET A 2 -17.43 -10.53 16.97
C MET A 2 -18.34 -10.03 18.09
N ASP A 3 -17.80 -9.18 18.97
CA ASP A 3 -18.58 -8.50 20.01
C ASP A 3 -19.49 -7.38 19.49
N ARG A 4 -19.14 -6.72 18.37
CA ARG A 4 -20.09 -5.82 17.67
C ARG A 4 -21.24 -6.60 17.04
N LEU A 5 -20.98 -7.79 16.48
CA LEU A 5 -22.02 -8.67 15.91
C LEU A 5 -23.01 -9.17 16.98
N LYS A 6 -22.58 -9.35 18.24
CA LYS A 6 -23.46 -9.62 19.40
C LYS A 6 -24.54 -8.56 19.62
N HIS A 7 -24.30 -7.33 19.18
CA HIS A 7 -25.22 -6.20 19.37
C HIS A 7 -26.18 -5.96 18.20
N TYR A 8 -25.99 -6.57 17.03
CA TYR A 8 -26.81 -6.31 15.83
C TYR A 8 -27.94 -7.33 15.60
N ASP A 9 -28.40 -8.08 16.62
CA ASP A 9 -29.38 -9.18 16.50
C ASP A 9 -28.97 -10.32 15.52
N GLU A 10 -27.72 -10.30 15.02
CA GLU A 10 -27.18 -11.31 14.09
C GLU A 10 -26.38 -12.42 14.80
N TYR A 11 -26.26 -12.36 16.13
CA TYR A 11 -25.50 -13.34 16.90
C TYR A 11 -26.30 -14.62 17.17
N ASP A 12 -25.76 -15.74 16.69
CA ASP A 12 -26.29 -17.07 16.97
C ASP A 12 -25.39 -17.76 18.01
N PRO A 13 -25.91 -18.16 19.18
CA PRO A 13 -25.14 -18.87 20.21
C PRO A 13 -24.50 -20.18 19.73
N SER A 14 -24.97 -20.78 18.63
CA SER A 14 -24.31 -21.92 17.98
C SER A 14 -22.93 -21.57 17.43
N TRP A 15 -22.59 -20.29 17.29
CA TRP A 15 -21.25 -19.83 16.92
C TRP A 15 -20.19 -20.04 17.99
N GLU A 16 -20.52 -20.51 19.19
CA GLU A 16 -19.51 -20.86 20.20
C GLU A 16 -19.04 -22.33 20.07
N ASN A 17 -19.71 -23.13 19.24
CA ASN A 17 -19.35 -24.53 19.02
C ASN A 17 -18.58 -24.73 17.69
N LYS A 18 -18.14 -25.97 17.45
CA LYS A 18 -17.38 -26.34 16.25
C LYS A 18 -18.20 -26.16 14.96
N ASP A 19 -19.51 -26.30 15.02
CA ASP A 19 -20.43 -26.18 13.87
C ASP A 19 -20.59 -24.72 13.40
N GLY A 20 -20.24 -23.74 14.26
CA GLY A 20 -20.26 -22.32 13.91
C GLY A 20 -18.97 -21.77 13.31
N LEU A 21 -17.88 -22.56 13.24
CA LEU A 21 -16.57 -22.09 12.78
C LEU A 21 -16.60 -21.59 11.33
N GLU A 22 -17.37 -22.26 10.46
CA GLU A 22 -17.52 -21.89 9.05
C GLU A 22 -18.17 -20.50 8.92
N LYS A 23 -19.28 -20.25 9.62
CA LYS A 23 -19.93 -18.93 9.64
C LYS A 23 -19.02 -17.84 10.20
N ARG A 24 -18.27 -18.11 11.28
CA ARG A 24 -17.29 -17.15 11.82
C ARG A 24 -16.18 -16.85 10.82
N THR A 25 -15.73 -17.88 10.10
CA THR A 25 -14.76 -17.74 9.00
C THR A 25 -15.33 -16.86 7.90
N ASP A 26 -16.54 -17.11 7.41
CA ASP A 26 -17.18 -16.31 6.36
C ASP A 26 -17.30 -14.84 6.76
N LEU A 27 -17.71 -14.56 8.00
CA LEU A 27 -17.80 -13.20 8.53
C LEU A 27 -16.41 -12.54 8.66
N ALA A 28 -15.42 -13.26 9.18
CA ALA A 28 -14.04 -12.76 9.27
C ALA A 28 -13.48 -12.45 7.87
N ARG A 29 -13.67 -13.34 6.91
CA ARG A 29 -13.25 -13.17 5.51
C ARG A 29 -13.94 -12.03 4.81
N LYS A 30 -15.23 -11.83 5.09
CA LYS A 30 -16.03 -10.77 4.46
C LYS A 30 -15.70 -9.39 5.02
N TYR A 31 -15.45 -9.27 6.32
CA TYR A 31 -15.42 -7.97 6.98
C TYR A 31 -14.11 -7.61 7.67
N LEU A 32 -13.29 -8.58 8.10
CA LEU A 32 -12.06 -8.32 8.85
C LEU A 32 -10.79 -8.53 8.01
N THR A 33 -10.77 -9.56 7.17
CA THR A 33 -9.64 -9.82 6.26
C THR A 33 -9.35 -8.65 5.31
N PRO A 34 -10.35 -8.00 4.67
CA PRO A 34 -10.09 -6.83 3.81
C PRO A 34 -9.48 -5.66 4.58
N GLU A 35 -9.88 -5.47 5.84
CA GLU A 35 -9.28 -4.45 6.71
C GLU A 35 -7.82 -4.75 7.02
N ILE A 36 -7.45 -6.02 7.19
CA ILE A 36 -6.03 -6.40 7.35
C ILE A 36 -5.24 -6.03 6.10
N TYR A 37 -5.76 -6.27 4.90
CA TYR A 37 -5.08 -5.92 3.66
C TYR A 37 -4.89 -4.41 3.51
N LYS A 38 -5.94 -3.64 3.80
CA LYS A 38 -5.94 -2.17 3.73
C LYS A 38 -4.97 -1.55 4.74
N ASN A 39 -4.85 -2.12 5.92
CA ASN A 39 -4.06 -1.58 7.03
C ASN A 39 -2.67 -2.21 7.17
N PHE A 40 -2.28 -3.09 6.23
CA PHE A 40 -0.98 -3.77 6.27
C PHE A 40 0.22 -2.83 6.00
N ASN A 41 -0.03 -1.53 5.84
CA ASN A 41 0.98 -0.47 5.66
C ASN A 41 1.36 0.28 6.94
N SER A 42 0.94 -0.20 8.12
CA SER A 42 1.34 0.36 9.41
C SER A 42 2.85 0.21 9.67
N LEU A 43 3.43 1.01 10.57
CA LEU A 43 4.83 0.82 11.00
C LEU A 43 5.02 -0.53 11.71
N ILE A 44 4.09 -0.86 12.60
CA ILE A 44 4.05 -2.11 13.37
C ILE A 44 2.65 -2.68 13.30
N LEU A 45 2.56 -3.99 13.06
CA LEU A 45 1.35 -4.79 13.20
C LEU A 45 1.60 -5.83 14.28
N ILE A 46 0.70 -5.94 15.27
CA ILE A 46 0.81 -6.96 16.31
C ILE A 46 -0.43 -7.85 16.22
N PHE A 47 -0.19 -9.11 15.89
CA PHE A 47 -1.17 -10.16 16.00
C PHE A 47 -0.94 -10.92 17.31
N SER A 48 -1.98 -11.03 18.14
CA SER A 48 -2.00 -11.88 19.33
C SER A 48 -3.27 -12.72 19.31
N GLY A 49 -3.10 -14.04 19.45
CA GLY A 49 -4.20 -14.99 19.37
C GLY A 49 -3.74 -16.39 19.02
N HIS A 50 -4.66 -17.23 18.56
CA HIS A 50 -4.32 -18.56 18.07
C HIS A 50 -3.75 -18.51 16.65
N GLY A 51 -2.87 -19.44 16.33
CA GLY A 51 -2.17 -19.46 15.07
C GLY A 51 -1.54 -20.83 14.83
N SER A 52 -1.25 -21.11 13.57
CA SER A 52 -0.69 -22.39 13.16
C SER A 52 0.03 -22.25 11.83
N PHE A 53 1.36 -22.25 11.85
CA PHE A 53 2.26 -22.22 10.68
C PHE A 53 2.01 -21.07 9.69
N ASN A 54 0.90 -21.11 8.96
CA ASN A 54 0.49 -20.17 7.93
C ASN A 54 -0.93 -19.60 8.14
N VAL A 55 -1.47 -19.61 9.36
CA VAL A 55 -2.79 -19.00 9.64
C VAL A 55 -2.81 -18.23 10.95
N TRP A 56 -3.40 -17.04 10.90
CA TRP A 56 -3.87 -16.26 12.03
C TRP A 56 -5.31 -16.63 12.38
N CYS A 57 -5.57 -16.95 13.65
CA CYS A 57 -6.83 -17.39 14.24
C CYS A 57 -7.38 -18.73 13.73
N HIS A 58 -8.31 -19.32 14.48
CA HIS A 58 -9.03 -20.51 14.02
C HIS A 58 -10.00 -20.18 12.87
N GLU A 59 -10.51 -18.95 12.85
CA GLU A 59 -11.44 -18.39 11.86
C GLU A 59 -10.78 -18.05 10.51
N LYS A 60 -9.52 -18.46 10.29
CA LYS A 60 -8.77 -18.20 9.05
C LYS A 60 -8.76 -16.73 8.64
N LEU A 61 -8.44 -15.89 9.63
CA LEU A 61 -8.47 -14.44 9.50
C LEU A 61 -7.45 -13.94 8.47
N PHE A 62 -6.26 -14.53 8.48
CA PHE A 62 -5.20 -14.28 7.51
C PHE A 62 -4.44 -15.59 7.32
N TYR A 63 -4.44 -16.16 6.13
CA TYR A 63 -3.81 -17.46 5.88
C TYR A 63 -3.19 -17.61 4.50
N ASP A 64 -2.24 -18.53 4.44
CA ASP A 64 -1.56 -18.92 3.23
C ASP A 64 -1.50 -20.45 3.16
N TRP A 65 -2.19 -21.04 2.18
CA TRP A 65 -2.40 -22.48 2.19
C TRP A 65 -1.11 -23.27 1.92
N ILE A 66 -0.71 -24.09 2.89
CA ILE A 66 0.27 -25.16 2.69
C ILE A 66 -0.12 -26.41 3.47
N VAL A 67 0.00 -27.57 2.81
CA VAL A 67 -0.19 -28.89 3.43
C VAL A 67 1.16 -29.40 3.97
N HIS A 68 1.40 -29.28 5.28
CA HIS A 68 2.47 -30.02 5.96
C HIS A 68 1.99 -31.43 6.41
N PRO A 69 2.65 -32.53 6.03
CA PRO A 69 2.17 -33.91 6.27
C PRO A 69 1.86 -34.26 7.74
N ASP A 70 2.59 -33.65 8.68
CA ASP A 70 2.48 -33.95 10.12
C ASP A 70 1.68 -32.91 10.93
N ASN A 71 0.91 -32.01 10.29
CA ASN A 71 0.17 -30.99 11.03
C ASN A 71 -1.16 -31.56 11.60
N PRO A 72 -1.29 -31.76 12.93
CA PRO A 72 -2.50 -32.34 13.53
C PRO A 72 -3.72 -31.41 13.47
N PHE A 73 -3.53 -30.12 13.16
CA PHE A 73 -4.60 -29.14 13.01
C PHE A 73 -5.12 -29.02 11.57
N GLN A 74 -4.53 -29.74 10.60
CA GLN A 74 -5.03 -29.74 9.22
C GLN A 74 -6.48 -30.18 9.10
N GLU A 75 -6.90 -31.16 9.90
CA GLU A 75 -8.28 -31.64 9.92
C GLU A 75 -9.28 -30.56 10.33
N TRP A 76 -8.86 -29.54 11.09
CA TRP A 76 -9.72 -28.43 11.54
C TRP A 76 -9.66 -27.24 10.59
N MET A 77 -8.64 -27.19 9.74
CA MET A 77 -8.45 -26.14 8.73
C MET A 77 -9.01 -26.52 7.35
N GLN A 78 -9.54 -27.73 7.14
CA GLN A 78 -10.25 -28.07 5.90
C GLN A 78 -11.55 -27.27 5.77
N PRO A 79 -11.71 -26.40 4.77
CA PRO A 79 -13.05 -26.12 4.27
C PRO A 79 -13.52 -27.35 3.50
N ALA A 80 -14.79 -27.71 3.66
CA ALA A 80 -15.42 -28.79 2.93
C ALA A 80 -15.70 -28.43 1.46
N TYR A 81 -14.73 -27.90 0.71
CA TYR A 81 -14.86 -27.66 -0.73
C TYR A 81 -13.50 -27.80 -1.41
N SER A 82 -13.18 -29.02 -1.85
CA SER A 82 -12.50 -29.20 -3.13
C SER A 82 -13.58 -29.56 -4.13
N ASP A 83 -14.03 -28.62 -4.95
CA ASP A 83 -14.73 -29.02 -6.14
C ASP A 83 -13.72 -29.43 -7.23
N GLU A 84 -14.25 -30.04 -8.27
CA GLU A 84 -13.55 -30.91 -9.21
C GLU A 84 -12.64 -30.11 -10.18
N TYR A 85 -12.46 -28.81 -9.95
CA TYR A 85 -11.82 -27.85 -10.86
C TYR A 85 -10.51 -27.26 -10.34
N GLY A 86 -10.08 -27.56 -9.12
CA GLY A 86 -8.72 -27.25 -8.66
C GLY A 86 -8.41 -25.75 -8.60
N GLU A 87 -9.35 -24.93 -8.13
CA GLU A 87 -9.08 -23.51 -7.89
C GLU A 87 -8.12 -23.33 -6.71
N TYR A 88 -7.16 -22.42 -6.91
CA TYR A 88 -6.10 -22.06 -5.99
C TYR A 88 -6.67 -21.59 -4.65
N PHE A 89 -6.19 -22.17 -3.55
CA PHE A 89 -6.51 -21.70 -2.21
C PHE A 89 -6.10 -20.22 -2.05
N PRO A 90 -6.83 -19.40 -1.27
CA PRO A 90 -6.43 -18.03 -1.01
C PRO A 90 -5.05 -17.98 -0.36
N HIS A 91 -4.17 -17.21 -0.96
CA HIS A 91 -2.86 -16.90 -0.43
C HIS A 91 -2.89 -15.42 -0.04
N ASP A 92 -3.42 -15.12 1.14
CA ASP A 92 -3.74 -13.73 1.56
C ASP A 92 -2.52 -12.80 1.53
N VAL A 93 -1.33 -13.35 1.74
CA VAL A 93 -0.05 -12.65 1.58
C VAL A 93 0.15 -12.04 0.18
N TYR A 94 -0.42 -12.62 -0.87
CA TYR A 94 -0.38 -12.08 -2.22
C TYR A 94 -1.52 -11.10 -2.52
N GLU A 95 -2.49 -10.96 -1.62
CA GLU A 95 -3.56 -9.96 -1.70
C GLU A 95 -3.21 -8.65 -0.97
N LEU A 96 -2.11 -8.63 -0.23
CA LEU A 96 -1.63 -7.42 0.44
C LEU A 96 -1.43 -6.25 -0.54
N LEU A 97 -1.80 -5.06 -0.07
CA LEU A 97 -1.82 -3.80 -0.82
C LEU A 97 -0.72 -2.82 -0.39
N ASN A 98 0.14 -3.20 0.54
CA ASN A 98 1.16 -2.35 1.16
C ASN A 98 2.45 -2.23 0.32
N TYR A 99 2.31 -1.91 -0.96
CA TYR A 99 3.45 -1.81 -1.88
C TYR A 99 4.46 -0.76 -1.39
N HIS A 100 5.70 -1.20 -1.20
CA HIS A 100 6.80 -0.39 -0.65
C HIS A 100 6.56 0.19 0.76
N GLN A 101 5.54 -0.28 1.48
CA GLN A 101 5.22 0.13 2.86
C GLN A 101 5.29 -1.08 3.78
N PHE A 102 6.50 -1.39 4.27
CA PHE A 102 6.80 -2.66 4.91
C PHE A 102 6.72 -2.59 6.45
N PRO A 103 5.63 -3.07 7.10
CA PRO A 103 5.52 -3.15 8.56
C PRO A 103 6.58 -4.07 9.16
N HIS A 104 6.86 -3.88 10.44
CA HIS A 104 7.25 -4.98 11.31
C HIS A 104 6.00 -5.73 11.78
N VAL A 105 5.90 -7.03 11.48
CA VAL A 105 4.74 -7.85 11.87
C VAL A 105 5.10 -8.75 13.04
N MET A 106 4.60 -8.41 14.22
CA MET A 106 4.72 -9.25 15.40
C MET A 106 3.60 -10.27 15.47
N GLN A 107 3.96 -11.53 15.67
CA GLN A 107 3.02 -12.64 15.72
C GLN A 107 3.18 -13.41 17.03
N LEU A 108 2.48 -12.93 18.06
CA LEU A 108 2.39 -13.54 19.39
C LEU A 108 1.44 -14.73 19.31
N SER A 109 1.90 -15.81 18.68
CA SER A 109 1.09 -16.99 18.43
C SER A 109 1.92 -18.23 18.13
N CYS A 110 1.30 -19.38 18.37
CA CYS A 110 1.92 -20.69 18.24
C CYS A 110 2.35 -21.00 16.79
N ASN A 111 3.54 -21.58 16.62
CA ASN A 111 4.07 -22.17 15.39
C ASN A 111 4.19 -21.25 14.16
N LEU A 112 3.90 -19.94 14.24
CA LEU A 112 4.00 -19.04 13.07
C LEU A 112 5.45 -18.76 12.65
N GLY A 113 6.42 -19.03 13.52
CA GLY A 113 7.86 -18.93 13.27
C GLY A 113 8.58 -20.27 13.19
N HIS A 114 7.87 -21.38 12.91
CA HIS A 114 8.43 -22.73 12.82
C HIS A 114 9.22 -22.95 11.50
N PHE A 115 10.34 -22.25 11.36
CA PHE A 115 11.14 -22.18 10.12
C PHE A 115 11.92 -23.46 9.76
N ASP A 116 11.98 -24.45 10.65
CA ASP A 116 12.70 -25.72 10.40
C ASP A 116 11.84 -26.78 9.68
N LEU A 117 10.72 -26.38 9.08
CA LEU A 117 9.83 -27.26 8.31
C LEU A 117 10.23 -27.34 6.83
N GLU A 118 9.71 -28.36 6.14
CA GLU A 118 9.85 -28.48 4.68
C GLU A 118 9.04 -27.41 3.92
N VAL A 119 8.23 -26.62 4.62
CA VAL A 119 7.35 -25.60 4.06
C VAL A 119 7.55 -24.27 4.77
N ALA A 120 7.57 -23.18 4.01
CA ALA A 120 7.72 -21.84 4.58
C ALA A 120 6.52 -21.49 5.46
N VAL A 121 6.79 -20.98 6.67
CA VAL A 121 5.78 -20.46 7.60
C VAL A 121 5.46 -18.98 7.35
N MET A 122 4.40 -18.45 7.97
CA MET A 122 3.95 -17.06 7.75
C MET A 122 5.06 -16.03 8.00
N SER A 123 5.83 -16.22 9.09
CA SER A 123 6.97 -15.35 9.42
C SER A 123 8.09 -15.41 8.38
N GLU A 124 8.26 -16.54 7.69
CA GLU A 124 9.25 -16.61 6.61
C GLU A 124 8.72 -15.94 5.35
N LYS A 125 7.43 -16.12 5.03
CA LYS A 125 6.86 -15.64 3.78
C LYS A 125 6.74 -14.13 3.70
N LEU A 126 6.25 -13.50 4.76
CA LEU A 126 5.96 -12.06 4.76
C LEU A 126 7.17 -11.19 4.32
N PRO A 127 8.43 -11.48 4.75
CA PRO A 127 9.61 -10.76 4.27
C PRO A 127 10.10 -11.12 2.86
N TYR A 128 9.68 -12.26 2.28
CA TYR A 128 10.15 -12.71 0.96
C TYR A 128 9.28 -12.26 -0.21
N ILE A 129 8.10 -11.68 0.05
CA ILE A 129 7.20 -11.28 -1.03
C ILE A 129 7.78 -10.05 -1.71
N LYS A 130 7.86 -10.11 -3.04
CA LYS A 130 8.38 -9.00 -3.83
C LYS A 130 7.45 -7.79 -3.71
N ASP A 131 8.04 -6.62 -3.47
CA ASP A 131 7.41 -5.29 -3.45
C ASP A 131 6.35 -5.03 -2.35
N LYS A 132 6.04 -6.01 -1.48
CA LYS A 132 5.06 -5.89 -0.38
C LYS A 132 5.36 -6.86 0.78
N GLY A 133 4.47 -6.97 1.77
CA GLY A 133 4.63 -7.92 2.89
C GLY A 133 5.17 -7.24 4.13
N ALA A 134 6.30 -7.67 4.68
CA ALA A 134 6.87 -7.11 5.90
C ALA A 134 8.38 -6.87 5.78
N VAL A 135 8.92 -5.87 6.47
CA VAL A 135 10.39 -5.65 6.50
C VAL A 135 11.05 -6.65 7.45
N MET A 136 10.28 -7.05 8.47
CA MET A 136 10.68 -7.93 9.53
C MET A 136 9.42 -8.59 10.08
N THR A 137 9.56 -9.79 10.59
CA THR A 137 8.52 -10.45 11.37
C THR A 137 9.10 -11.15 12.57
N ASP A 138 8.28 -11.41 13.57
CA ASP A 138 8.59 -12.37 14.60
C ASP A 138 7.52 -13.45 14.73
N GLY A 139 7.88 -14.56 15.37
CA GLY A 139 6.95 -15.66 15.62
C GLY A 139 7.55 -16.78 16.45
N GLU A 140 6.69 -17.60 17.03
CA GLU A 140 7.12 -18.77 17.81
C GLU A 140 7.36 -19.98 16.92
N ASP A 141 8.46 -20.69 17.18
CA ASP A 141 8.77 -21.96 16.50
C ASP A 141 7.89 -23.13 16.96
N ARG A 142 7.24 -23.04 18.12
CA ARG A 142 6.47 -24.13 18.76
C ARG A 142 5.26 -23.54 19.47
N LEU A 143 4.60 -24.35 20.31
CA LEU A 143 3.50 -23.90 21.17
C LEU A 143 4.03 -22.95 22.26
N GLY A 144 3.39 -21.78 22.38
CA GLY A 144 3.61 -20.83 23.46
C GLY A 144 2.39 -20.63 24.35
N TYR A 145 2.55 -19.77 25.35
CA TYR A 145 1.55 -19.47 26.35
C TYR A 145 1.28 -17.96 26.39
N GLU A 146 0.01 -17.58 26.38
CA GLU A 146 -0.47 -16.20 26.32
C GLU A 146 0.20 -15.27 27.35
N ASN A 147 0.26 -15.69 28.62
CA ASN A 147 0.86 -14.87 29.69
C ASN A 147 2.34 -14.55 29.43
N GLU A 148 3.06 -15.52 28.86
CA GLU A 148 4.49 -15.40 28.58
C GLU A 148 4.73 -14.49 27.37
N GLN A 149 3.91 -14.64 26.33
CA GLN A 149 3.89 -13.78 25.14
C GLN A 149 3.57 -12.33 25.48
N ASN A 150 2.53 -12.10 26.29
CA ASN A 150 2.13 -10.75 26.70
C ASN A 150 3.23 -10.07 27.53
N SER A 151 3.85 -10.82 28.46
CA SER A 151 4.99 -10.30 29.23
C SER A 151 6.19 -9.98 28.33
N PHE A 152 6.49 -10.84 27.36
CA PHE A 152 7.57 -10.64 26.41
C PHE A 152 7.35 -9.39 25.54
N ASN A 153 6.16 -9.26 24.95
CA ASN A 153 5.75 -8.10 24.18
C ASN A 153 5.86 -6.80 24.99
N ASN A 154 5.34 -6.78 26.22
CA ASN A 154 5.42 -5.59 27.08
C ASN A 154 6.88 -5.20 27.40
N ASN A 155 7.77 -6.17 27.60
CA ASN A 155 9.17 -5.92 27.84
C ASN A 155 9.88 -5.33 26.61
N ILE A 156 9.55 -5.79 25.39
CA ILE A 156 10.09 -5.20 24.16
C ILE A 156 9.81 -3.70 24.12
N TRP A 157 8.54 -3.33 24.32
CA TRP A 157 8.13 -1.92 24.25
C TRP A 157 8.71 -1.08 25.37
N SER A 158 8.83 -1.63 26.57
CA SER A 158 9.45 -0.90 27.68
C SER A 158 10.89 -0.54 27.36
N TYR A 159 11.64 -1.39 26.66
CA TYR A 159 13.01 -1.07 26.23
C TYR A 159 13.08 -0.11 25.05
N ILE A 160 12.19 -0.25 24.06
CA ILE A 160 12.14 0.65 22.91
C ILE A 160 11.87 2.09 23.37
N PHE A 161 10.98 2.25 24.35
CA PHE A 161 10.56 3.55 24.86
C PHE A 161 11.18 3.92 26.22
N ASP A 162 12.19 3.18 26.72
CA ASP A 162 12.85 3.54 27.97
C ASP A 162 13.66 4.82 27.79
N SER A 163 13.22 5.90 28.45
CA SER A 163 13.92 7.18 28.54
C SER A 163 15.42 7.10 28.92
N LYS A 164 15.88 6.02 29.55
CA LYS A 164 17.29 5.78 29.88
C LYS A 164 18.05 5.11 28.75
N MET A 165 17.36 4.48 27.81
CA MET A 165 17.90 3.91 26.57
C MET A 165 17.92 4.93 25.43
N ILE A 166 17.02 5.93 25.45
CA ILE A 166 16.97 7.06 24.48
C ILE A 166 18.32 7.79 24.31
N PRO A 167 19.13 8.05 25.36
CA PRO A 167 20.44 8.71 25.23
C PRO A 167 21.51 7.83 24.57
N PHE A 168 21.28 6.52 24.40
CA PHE A 168 22.25 5.58 23.82
C PHE A 168 22.23 5.51 22.29
N ASN A 169 21.51 6.40 21.61
CA ASN A 169 21.41 6.48 20.15
C ASN A 169 20.91 5.17 19.51
N LYS A 170 19.63 5.18 19.13
CA LYS A 170 19.01 4.19 18.26
C LYS A 170 19.02 2.76 18.83
N VAL A 171 18.06 2.43 19.71
CA VAL A 171 17.81 1.03 20.09
C VAL A 171 17.26 0.31 18.86
N HIS A 172 18.06 -0.57 18.24
CA HIS A 172 17.56 -1.50 17.24
C HIS A 172 16.41 -2.31 17.83
N PHE A 173 15.37 -2.59 17.05
CA PHE A 173 14.29 -3.45 17.53
C PHE A 173 14.84 -4.78 18.06
N SER A 174 15.81 -5.37 17.35
CA SER A 174 16.47 -6.61 17.77
C SER A 174 17.20 -6.51 19.11
N MET A 175 17.69 -5.34 19.50
CA MET A 175 18.32 -5.13 20.81
C MET A 175 17.25 -5.17 21.91
N ALA A 176 16.13 -4.46 21.72
CA ALA A 176 14.99 -4.52 22.64
C ALA A 176 14.41 -5.94 22.72
N TYR A 177 14.29 -6.62 21.58
CA TYR A 177 13.89 -8.01 21.47
C TYR A 177 14.80 -8.94 22.27
N TRP A 178 16.13 -8.80 22.08
CA TRP A 178 17.12 -9.60 22.77
C TRP A 178 17.10 -9.35 24.29
N MET A 179 16.99 -8.09 24.73
CA MET A 179 16.85 -7.74 26.14
C MET A 179 15.58 -8.35 26.74
N ALA A 180 14.46 -8.25 26.05
CA ALA A 180 13.20 -8.88 26.47
C ALA A 180 13.33 -10.40 26.56
N LYS A 181 14.07 -11.05 25.65
CA LYS A 181 14.34 -12.49 25.73
C LYS A 181 15.17 -12.84 26.96
N ILE A 182 16.21 -12.08 27.30
CA ILE A 182 17.04 -12.34 28.49
C ILE A 182 16.19 -12.36 29.77
N GLU A 183 15.23 -11.44 29.90
CA GLU A 183 14.34 -11.37 31.06
C GLU A 183 13.20 -12.39 31.03
N ALA A 184 12.85 -12.90 29.84
CA ALA A 184 11.81 -13.89 29.69
C ALA A 184 12.23 -15.26 30.25
N ASN A 185 11.24 -16.15 30.40
CA ASN A 185 11.51 -17.52 30.79
C ASN A 185 12.22 -18.31 29.66
N LYS A 186 12.68 -19.53 30.00
CA LYS A 186 13.40 -20.39 29.06
C LYS A 186 12.58 -20.75 27.80
N SER A 187 11.26 -20.87 27.91
CA SER A 187 10.38 -21.19 26.76
C SER A 187 10.45 -20.08 25.73
N VAL A 188 10.12 -18.84 26.12
CA VAL A 188 10.19 -17.66 25.24
C VAL A 188 11.59 -17.47 24.66
N GLN A 189 12.64 -17.63 25.48
CA GLN A 189 14.03 -17.53 25.03
C GLN A 189 14.37 -18.47 23.87
N MET A 190 13.82 -19.69 23.88
CA MET A 190 14.10 -20.69 22.86
C MET A 190 13.19 -20.54 21.64
N GLN A 191 11.94 -20.12 21.85
CA GLN A 191 10.89 -20.28 20.83
C GLN A 191 10.68 -19.05 19.93
N HIS A 192 10.94 -17.84 20.44
CA HIS A 192 10.66 -16.60 19.72
C HIS A 192 11.80 -16.24 18.76
N ASN A 193 11.50 -16.16 17.46
CA ASN A 193 12.48 -15.92 16.41
C ASN A 193 12.14 -14.67 15.61
N LEU A 194 13.16 -13.88 15.30
CA LEU A 194 13.07 -12.68 14.46
C LEU A 194 13.59 -13.00 13.06
N MET A 195 12.84 -12.61 12.02
CA MET A 195 13.13 -12.88 10.62
C MET A 195 13.05 -11.58 9.81
N GLY A 196 13.89 -11.41 8.79
CA GLY A 196 13.99 -10.17 7.99
C GLY A 196 15.18 -9.30 8.42
N ASP A 197 15.06 -7.97 8.29
CA ASP A 197 16.14 -7.04 8.67
C ASP A 197 16.14 -6.76 10.17
N CYS A 198 16.81 -7.63 10.93
CA CYS A 198 16.96 -7.48 12.38
C CYS A 198 17.81 -6.26 12.80
N MET A 199 18.51 -5.59 11.87
CA MET A 199 19.31 -4.40 12.20
C MET A 199 18.54 -3.10 11.98
N LEU A 200 17.26 -3.19 11.61
CA LEU A 200 16.40 -2.03 11.43
C LEU A 200 16.30 -1.20 12.71
N TYR A 201 16.49 0.10 12.55
CA TYR A 201 16.13 1.08 13.57
C TYR A 201 14.67 1.43 13.35
N PHE A 202 13.85 1.33 14.39
CA PHE A 202 12.62 2.11 14.37
C PHE A 202 12.97 3.58 14.43
N GLY A 203 12.27 4.41 13.65
CA GLY A 203 12.39 5.85 13.71
C GLY A 203 12.07 6.32 15.13
N CYS A 204 13.11 6.50 15.94
CA CYS A 204 13.03 7.02 17.30
C CYS A 204 13.94 8.24 17.32
N PRO A 205 13.40 9.40 16.90
CA PRO A 205 14.20 10.60 16.75
C PRO A 205 14.88 10.99 18.06
N THR A 206 16.19 11.18 18.01
CA THR A 206 16.97 11.63 19.17
C THR A 206 17.08 13.15 19.27
N ARG A 207 16.69 13.86 18.21
CA ARG A 207 16.60 15.33 18.17
C ARG A 207 15.17 15.77 18.41
N LEU A 208 15.05 16.97 18.96
CA LEU A 208 13.78 17.60 19.25
C LEU A 208 13.51 18.71 18.25
N ILE A 209 12.23 18.94 17.98
CA ILE A 209 11.73 20.10 17.26
C ILE A 209 11.23 21.09 18.28
N ARG A 210 11.65 22.35 18.15
CA ARG A 210 11.13 23.50 18.88
C ARG A 210 10.18 24.25 17.98
N LEU A 211 9.01 24.60 18.49
CA LEU A 211 8.09 25.50 17.79
C LEU A 211 8.52 26.95 18.03
N ASP A 212 8.68 27.69 16.95
CA ASP A 212 8.95 29.13 16.97
C ASP A 212 7.65 29.93 17.03
N SER A 213 6.64 29.48 16.31
CA SER A 213 5.32 30.12 16.25
C SER A 213 4.24 29.09 15.94
N TYR A 214 3.17 29.11 16.72
CA TYR A 214 1.90 28.44 16.41
C TYR A 214 0.75 29.16 17.13
N PRO A 215 -0.40 29.36 16.50
CA PRO A 215 -1.56 29.91 17.18
C PRO A 215 -2.26 28.81 18.00
N PRO A 216 -2.52 29.02 19.31
CA PRO A 216 -3.19 28.03 20.15
C PRO A 216 -4.69 27.88 19.82
N ARG A 217 -5.25 28.81 19.02
CA ARG A 217 -6.62 28.76 18.53
C ARG A 217 -6.66 29.09 17.05
N HIS A 218 -7.51 28.38 16.31
CA HIS A 218 -7.61 28.55 14.88
C HIS A 218 -9.03 28.32 14.38
N LYS A 219 -9.34 28.83 13.18
CA LYS A 219 -10.67 28.73 12.59
C LYS A 219 -10.83 27.51 11.71
N ARG A 220 -12.07 27.02 11.60
CA ARG A 220 -12.46 26.04 10.57
C ARG A 220 -12.39 26.65 9.19
N GLY A 221 -11.93 25.89 8.19
CA GLY A 221 -11.80 26.36 6.81
C GLY A 221 -10.76 27.46 6.62
N SER A 222 -9.69 27.48 7.43
CA SER A 222 -8.54 28.38 7.27
C SER A 222 -7.22 27.62 7.26
N ILE A 223 -6.14 28.34 6.96
CA ILE A 223 -4.79 27.80 6.90
C ILE A 223 -4.06 28.11 8.20
N LEU A 224 -3.64 27.05 8.88
CA LEU A 224 -2.84 27.11 10.10
C LEU A 224 -1.36 27.14 9.74
N GLU A 225 -0.69 28.23 10.11
CA GLU A 225 0.75 28.41 9.93
C GLU A 225 1.51 27.97 11.19
N ILE A 226 2.57 27.18 10.99
CA ILE A 226 3.47 26.70 12.04
C ILE A 226 4.91 26.93 11.60
N ASP A 227 5.67 27.65 12.43
CA ASP A 227 7.11 27.80 12.28
C ASP A 227 7.80 26.96 13.35
N GLY A 228 8.86 26.26 12.96
CA GLY A 228 9.68 25.50 13.90
C GLY A 228 11.10 25.27 13.41
N ALA A 229 11.92 24.79 14.34
CA ALA A 229 13.32 24.51 14.08
C ALA A 229 13.77 23.22 14.78
N ILE A 230 14.73 22.52 14.17
CA ILE A 230 15.43 21.39 14.78
C ILE A 230 16.37 21.93 15.87
N GLU A 231 16.15 21.53 17.12
CA GLU A 231 16.95 22.02 18.23
C GLU A 231 18.42 21.65 18.09
N ASN A 232 19.29 22.66 18.19
CA ASN A 232 20.75 22.52 18.17
C ASN A 232 21.30 21.84 16.89
N GLU A 233 20.60 21.88 15.76
CA GLU A 233 21.05 21.30 14.49
C GLU A 233 20.78 22.22 13.28
N GLU A 234 21.47 23.37 13.24
CA GLU A 234 21.41 24.36 12.13
C GLU A 234 21.92 23.82 10.78
N SER A 235 22.44 22.59 10.74
CA SER A 235 22.92 21.95 9.50
C SER A 235 21.97 20.86 8.98
N PHE A 236 20.81 20.70 9.62
CA PHE A 236 19.78 19.77 9.19
C PHE A 236 19.16 20.27 7.88
N ASN A 237 19.23 19.46 6.82
CA ASN A 237 18.61 19.78 5.54
C ASN A 237 17.86 18.56 5.03
N GLY A 238 16.54 18.64 5.04
CA GLY A 238 15.69 17.48 4.81
C GLY A 238 14.23 17.87 4.71
N TYR A 239 13.35 17.05 5.28
CA TYR A 239 11.91 17.26 5.23
C TYR A 239 11.28 17.13 6.62
N ALA A 240 10.17 17.81 6.84
CA ALA A 240 9.30 17.64 7.98
C ALA A 240 7.89 17.26 7.51
N ILE A 241 7.30 16.28 8.20
CA ILE A 241 5.88 15.93 8.10
C ILE A 241 5.21 16.59 9.29
N VAL A 242 4.26 17.49 9.01
CA VAL A 242 3.48 18.21 10.01
C VAL A 242 2.04 17.74 9.89
N GLN A 243 1.46 17.28 10.98
CA GLN A 243 0.16 16.64 10.98
C GLN A 243 -0.66 17.08 12.18
N ILE A 244 -1.96 17.23 11.96
CA ILE A 244 -2.94 17.44 13.03
C ILE A 244 -3.92 16.29 13.02
N ALA A 245 -4.18 15.76 14.20
CA ALA A 245 -5.16 14.71 14.38
C ALA A 245 -6.12 15.04 15.51
N ASP A 246 -7.34 14.53 15.37
CA ASP A 246 -8.38 14.66 16.39
C ASP A 246 -7.96 13.94 17.67
N SER A 247 -8.49 14.41 18.80
CA SER A 247 -8.25 13.76 20.09
C SER A 247 -8.84 12.34 20.11
N PRO A 248 -8.15 11.36 20.71
CA PRO A 248 -8.63 9.98 20.73
C PRO A 248 -9.95 9.91 21.49
N PHE A 249 -10.97 9.28 20.88
CA PHE A 249 -12.23 9.01 21.57
C PHE A 249 -12.24 7.59 22.14
N TYR A 250 -12.82 7.47 23.33
CA TYR A 250 -12.93 6.21 24.05
C TYR A 250 -14.29 5.59 23.77
N CYS A 251 -14.30 4.34 23.32
CA CYS A 251 -15.49 3.52 23.40
C CYS A 251 -15.31 2.57 24.58
N GLU A 252 -16.10 2.77 25.65
CA GLU A 252 -16.23 1.77 26.69
C GLU A 252 -17.07 0.61 26.18
N TYR A 253 -16.45 -0.56 26.00
CA TYR A 253 -17.17 -1.80 25.75
C TYR A 253 -17.35 -2.54 27.07
N GLU A 254 -18.61 -2.69 27.52
CA GLU A 254 -19.08 -3.49 28.68
C GLU A 254 -18.06 -3.69 29.83
N GLY A 255 -17.43 -2.62 30.31
CA GLY A 255 -16.79 -2.57 31.62
C GLY A 255 -15.46 -3.31 31.83
N GLU A 256 -14.83 -3.93 30.82
CA GLU A 256 -13.53 -4.61 31.04
C GLU A 256 -12.34 -4.06 30.23
N TYR A 257 -12.53 -3.45 29.05
CA TYR A 257 -11.43 -2.83 28.30
C TYR A 257 -11.89 -1.60 27.49
N PRO A 258 -11.38 -0.38 27.75
CA PRO A 258 -11.64 0.74 26.87
C PRO A 258 -10.98 0.47 25.50
N ILE A 259 -11.77 0.48 24.43
CA ILE A 259 -11.25 0.49 23.07
C ILE A 259 -10.94 1.95 22.75
N ILE A 260 -9.65 2.25 22.60
CA ILE A 260 -9.16 3.55 22.15
C ILE A 260 -9.22 3.55 20.62
N TYR A 261 -10.06 4.41 20.04
CA TYR A 261 -9.98 4.69 18.61
C TYR A 261 -8.86 5.70 18.37
N ARG A 262 -8.07 5.44 17.34
CA ARG A 262 -6.88 6.23 17.00
C ARG A 262 -7.28 7.64 16.58
N ASP A 263 -6.35 8.55 16.82
CA ASP A 263 -6.38 9.93 16.35
C ASP A 263 -6.72 9.98 14.85
N ARG A 264 -7.82 10.65 14.50
CA ARG A 264 -8.25 10.86 13.12
C ARG A 264 -7.37 11.92 12.48
N ILE A 265 -6.62 11.58 11.42
CA ILE A 265 -5.82 12.57 10.70
C ILE A 265 -6.77 13.58 10.07
N LEU A 266 -6.71 14.84 10.52
CA LEU A 266 -7.52 15.91 9.96
C LEU A 266 -6.83 16.54 8.76
N THR A 267 -5.52 16.77 8.91
CA THR A 267 -4.68 17.38 7.88
C THR A 267 -3.23 16.98 8.08
N LYS A 268 -2.49 16.91 6.97
CA LYS A 268 -1.08 16.53 6.89
C LYS A 268 -0.45 17.36 5.79
N THR A 269 0.77 17.87 6.02
CA THR A 269 1.60 18.53 5.02
C THR A 269 3.04 18.02 5.10
N ARG A 270 3.79 18.19 4.01
CA ARG A 270 5.22 17.86 3.94
C ARG A 270 5.97 19.10 3.51
N VAL A 271 6.98 19.49 4.28
CA VAL A 271 7.72 20.74 4.06
C VAL A 271 9.23 20.49 4.07
N ARG A 272 9.99 21.35 3.41
CA ARG A 272 11.45 21.34 3.49
C ARG A 272 11.91 21.91 4.83
N VAL A 273 12.96 21.30 5.36
CA VAL A 273 13.74 21.84 6.46
C VAL A 273 15.05 22.34 5.89
N GLU A 274 15.33 23.63 6.02
CA GLU A 274 16.54 24.27 5.51
C GLU A 274 17.32 24.90 6.66
N ASN A 275 18.57 24.49 6.83
CA ASN A 275 19.43 24.94 7.93
C ASN A 275 18.78 24.77 9.32
N GLY A 276 18.01 23.69 9.50
CA GLY A 276 17.28 23.42 10.73
C GLY A 276 15.91 24.07 10.84
N ASP A 277 15.57 25.07 10.03
CA ASP A 277 14.29 25.79 10.11
C ASP A 277 13.27 25.24 9.10
N PHE A 278 11.98 25.30 9.44
CA PHE A 278 10.87 25.00 8.54
C PHE A 278 9.65 25.88 8.79
N HIS A 279 8.84 26.04 7.75
CA HIS A 279 7.54 26.69 7.79
C HIS A 279 6.50 25.73 7.21
N ALA A 280 5.35 25.60 7.86
CA ALA A 280 4.29 24.71 7.43
C ALA A 280 2.93 25.38 7.42
N GLU A 281 2.19 25.12 6.35
CA GLU A 281 0.81 25.53 6.15
C GLU A 281 -0.09 24.29 6.18
N LEU A 282 -1.07 24.28 7.09
CA LEU A 282 -2.01 23.18 7.26
C LEU A 282 -3.44 23.65 7.01
N PRO A 283 -4.12 23.15 5.96
CA PRO A 283 -5.51 23.48 5.72
C PRO A 283 -6.40 22.76 6.77
N ILE A 284 -7.20 23.53 7.51
CA ILE A 284 -8.12 23.01 8.54
C ILE A 284 -9.49 22.77 7.92
N PRO A 285 -10.03 21.54 7.98
CA PRO A 285 -11.37 21.22 7.49
C PRO A 285 -12.47 22.15 8.03
N TYR A 286 -13.42 22.49 7.18
CA TYR A 286 -14.56 23.33 7.55
C TYR A 286 -15.47 22.62 8.57
N GLU A 287 -15.61 21.30 8.46
CA GLU A 287 -16.44 20.46 9.34
C GLU A 287 -15.62 19.80 10.47
N THR A 288 -14.56 20.45 10.98
CA THR A 288 -13.80 19.91 12.12
C THR A 288 -14.63 19.92 13.41
N GLY A 289 -14.89 18.74 13.96
CA GLY A 289 -15.61 18.55 15.22
C GLY A 289 -17.14 18.66 15.10
N ASP A 290 -17.84 18.60 16.23
CA ASP A 290 -19.30 18.56 16.29
C ASP A 290 -19.91 19.91 16.69
N GLY A 291 -20.34 20.70 15.70
CA GLY A 291 -21.11 21.93 15.93
C GLY A 291 -20.27 23.16 16.30
N ASP A 292 -20.81 24.01 17.18
CA ASP A 292 -20.22 25.32 17.52
C ASP A 292 -19.20 25.25 18.68
N GLU A 293 -19.00 24.07 19.29
CA GLU A 293 -18.04 23.93 20.40
C GLU A 293 -16.59 23.87 19.87
N PRO A 294 -15.62 24.44 20.62
CA PRO A 294 -14.21 24.27 20.31
C PRO A 294 -13.82 22.79 20.31
N THR A 295 -13.08 22.37 19.29
CA THR A 295 -12.56 21.01 19.14
C THR A 295 -11.06 21.02 19.36
N GLU A 296 -10.59 20.31 20.39
CA GLU A 296 -9.16 20.22 20.70
C GLU A 296 -8.48 19.17 19.81
N VAL A 297 -7.50 19.62 19.03
CA VAL A 297 -6.72 18.76 18.14
C VAL A 297 -5.26 18.72 18.57
N LYS A 298 -4.57 17.64 18.24
CA LYS A 298 -3.18 17.41 18.60
C LYS A 298 -2.24 17.57 17.41
N LEU A 299 -1.14 18.28 17.63
CA LEU A 299 -0.08 18.49 16.65
C LEU A 299 1.00 17.41 16.75
N PHE A 300 1.39 16.85 15.61
CA PHE A 300 2.48 15.90 15.45
C PHE A 300 3.47 16.43 14.42
N ILE A 301 4.76 16.41 14.73
CA ILE A 301 5.81 16.77 13.78
C ILE A 301 6.92 15.75 13.84
N TYR A 302 7.30 15.26 12.66
CA TYR A 302 8.45 14.39 12.45
C TYR A 302 9.31 14.95 11.33
N ALA A 303 10.62 15.05 11.52
CA ALA A 303 11.55 15.52 10.50
C ALA A 303 12.68 14.53 10.27
N TYR A 304 13.17 14.46 9.04
CA TYR A 304 14.26 13.57 8.64
C TYR A 304 15.18 14.22 7.59
N ASP A 305 16.49 14.00 7.74
CA ASP A 305 17.55 14.36 6.79
C ASP A 305 18.07 13.07 6.18
N GLU A 306 17.64 12.79 4.95
CA GLU A 306 17.95 11.55 4.22
C GLU A 306 19.47 11.39 3.97
N ASN A 307 20.18 12.50 3.75
CA ASN A 307 21.60 12.47 3.40
C ASN A 307 22.47 12.11 4.61
N ARG A 308 22.07 12.56 5.80
CA ARG A 308 22.82 12.36 7.05
C ARG A 308 22.22 11.28 7.94
N GLY A 309 21.03 10.76 7.61
CA GLY A 309 20.32 9.77 8.42
C GLY A 309 19.96 10.30 9.81
N LEU A 310 19.61 11.59 9.89
CA LEU A 310 19.18 12.27 11.11
C LEU A 310 17.67 12.36 11.13
N GLU A 311 17.11 12.32 12.34
CA GLU A 311 15.67 12.41 12.56
C GLU A 311 15.42 13.33 13.77
N ALA A 312 14.31 14.05 13.75
CA ALA A 312 13.83 14.89 14.86
C ALA A 312 12.31 14.75 15.05
N MET A 313 11.80 14.99 16.25
CA MET A 313 10.35 14.99 16.53
C MET A 313 9.94 16.11 17.46
N LEU A 314 8.68 16.52 17.36
CA LEU A 314 8.02 17.29 18.42
C LEU A 314 7.71 16.36 19.59
N ASN A 315 8.26 16.64 20.77
CA ASN A 315 8.08 15.85 21.99
C ASN A 315 7.25 16.57 23.06
N GLU A 316 6.39 17.50 22.63
CA GLU A 316 5.49 18.26 23.49
C GLU A 316 4.04 17.88 23.15
N ASP A 317 3.17 17.84 24.16
CA ASP A 317 1.73 17.64 23.95
C ASP A 317 1.08 18.97 23.56
N VAL A 318 1.26 19.35 22.29
CA VAL A 318 0.75 20.62 21.75
C VAL A 318 -0.70 20.43 21.29
N ARG A 319 -1.59 21.18 21.94
CA ARG A 319 -3.02 21.22 21.65
C ARG A 319 -3.41 22.55 21.01
N ILE A 320 -4.29 22.47 20.02
CA ILE A 320 -4.83 23.63 19.30
C ILE A 320 -6.35 23.54 19.38
N ASP A 321 -7.00 24.64 19.78
CA ASP A 321 -8.46 24.72 19.77
C ASP A 321 -8.92 25.14 18.37
N ILE A 322 -9.67 24.28 17.69
CA ILE A 322 -10.36 24.62 16.44
C ILE A 322 -11.76 25.12 16.79
N GLU A 323 -12.00 26.41 16.58
CA GLU A 323 -13.24 27.11 16.96
C GLU A 323 -13.67 28.09 15.87
N ASP A 324 -14.94 28.54 15.90
CA ASP A 324 -15.51 29.42 14.87
C ASP A 324 -15.34 28.89 13.43
N TYR A 325 -15.81 29.69 12.47
CA TYR A 325 -15.63 29.44 11.03
C TYR A 325 -14.93 30.62 10.39
N SER A 326 -14.05 30.34 9.42
CA SER A 326 -13.45 31.36 8.57
C SER A 326 -14.53 32.02 7.71
N SER A 327 -14.25 33.23 7.20
CA SER A 327 -15.08 33.86 6.19
C SER A 327 -14.73 33.40 4.77
N SER A 328 -13.74 32.52 4.62
CA SER A 328 -13.36 31.95 3.34
C SER A 328 -14.44 31.00 2.88
N SER A 329 -14.65 30.94 1.58
CA SER A 329 -15.62 30.04 0.98
C SER A 329 -15.03 29.49 -0.30
N ASP A 330 -15.00 28.18 -0.41
CA ASP A 330 -14.80 27.48 -1.68
C ASP A 330 -16.12 26.85 -2.13
N THR A 331 -16.31 26.76 -3.44
CA THR A 331 -17.47 26.12 -4.07
C THR A 331 -17.06 25.20 -5.23
N GLN A 332 -15.77 25.09 -5.52
CA GLN A 332 -15.23 24.20 -6.54
C GLN A 332 -14.60 23.01 -5.82
N GLY A 333 -14.85 21.80 -6.34
CA GLY A 333 -14.16 20.62 -5.83
C GLY A 333 -12.79 20.43 -6.50
N PRO A 334 -12.02 19.45 -6.03
CA PRO A 334 -10.67 19.21 -6.51
C PRO A 334 -10.60 18.91 -8.01
N LEU A 335 -9.56 19.40 -8.67
CA LEU A 335 -9.13 18.90 -9.97
C LEU A 335 -8.48 17.52 -9.79
N ILE A 336 -9.05 16.51 -10.45
CA ILE A 336 -8.60 15.12 -10.37
C ILE A 336 -8.01 14.70 -11.71
N THR A 337 -6.78 14.19 -11.71
CA THR A 337 -6.15 13.54 -12.87
C THR A 337 -5.84 12.10 -12.53
N VAL A 338 -6.35 11.16 -13.34
CA VAL A 338 -6.16 9.71 -13.12
C VAL A 338 -5.39 9.11 -14.29
N LYS A 339 -4.43 8.25 -13.99
CA LYS A 339 -3.71 7.40 -14.96
C LYS A 339 -3.64 5.97 -14.45
N ALA A 340 -3.61 5.01 -15.37
CA ALA A 340 -3.60 3.59 -15.04
C ALA A 340 -2.63 2.79 -15.94
N GLY A 341 -2.08 1.70 -15.43
CA GLY A 341 -1.29 0.74 -16.20
C GLY A 341 0.13 1.21 -16.54
N SER A 342 0.27 2.21 -17.42
CA SER A 342 1.58 2.69 -17.88
C SER A 342 1.64 4.21 -17.99
N GLN A 343 2.87 4.76 -18.09
CA GLN A 343 3.07 6.20 -18.29
C GLN A 343 2.50 6.71 -19.62
N ASN A 344 2.32 5.84 -20.61
CA ASN A 344 1.81 6.17 -21.95
C ASN A 344 0.31 5.86 -22.09
N PHE A 345 -0.37 5.55 -21.00
CA PHE A 345 -1.79 5.20 -20.99
C PHE A 345 -2.65 6.23 -21.72
N MET A 346 -3.52 5.72 -22.58
CA MET A 346 -4.63 6.44 -23.18
C MET A 346 -5.96 5.86 -22.70
N ASP A 347 -6.97 6.72 -22.61
CA ASP A 347 -8.30 6.34 -22.16
C ASP A 347 -8.88 5.20 -23.00
N GLY A 348 -9.25 4.09 -22.35
CA GLY A 348 -9.70 2.84 -22.98
C GLY A 348 -8.59 1.83 -23.31
N ASP A 349 -7.34 2.08 -22.96
CA ASP A 349 -6.24 1.13 -23.17
C ASP A 349 -6.37 -0.15 -22.35
N TYR A 350 -5.63 -1.17 -22.79
CA TYR A 350 -5.41 -2.36 -21.99
C TYR A 350 -4.49 -2.08 -20.81
N VAL A 351 -4.86 -2.60 -19.65
CA VAL A 351 -4.08 -2.53 -18.41
C VAL A 351 -3.92 -3.94 -17.82
N PRO A 352 -2.88 -4.19 -17.02
CA PRO A 352 -2.75 -5.48 -16.33
C PRO A 352 -3.89 -5.67 -15.32
N LYS A 353 -4.28 -6.93 -15.07
CA LYS A 353 -5.31 -7.28 -14.07
C LYS A 353 -5.03 -6.62 -12.73
N LYS A 354 -3.78 -6.67 -12.29
CA LYS A 354 -3.31 -5.91 -11.15
C LYS A 354 -2.74 -4.58 -11.63
N CYS A 355 -3.59 -3.57 -11.67
CA CYS A 355 -3.33 -2.32 -12.36
C CYS A 355 -2.70 -1.28 -11.40
N PRO A 356 -1.50 -0.74 -11.68
CA PRO A 356 -1.03 0.45 -11.00
C PRO A 356 -1.87 1.66 -11.40
N VAL A 357 -2.24 2.50 -10.43
CA VAL A 357 -3.04 3.70 -10.63
C VAL A 357 -2.34 4.89 -9.97
N TRP A 358 -2.24 5.99 -10.71
CA TRP A 358 -1.74 7.28 -10.23
C TRP A 358 -2.88 8.30 -10.25
N ILE A 359 -3.09 8.96 -9.11
CA ILE A 359 -4.09 10.01 -8.96
C ILE A 359 -3.35 11.26 -8.52
N ASP A 360 -3.44 12.32 -9.30
CA ASP A 360 -3.00 13.66 -8.90
C ASP A 360 -4.24 14.48 -8.54
N LEU A 361 -4.21 15.09 -7.35
CA LEU A 361 -5.28 15.97 -6.86
C LEU A 361 -4.72 17.39 -6.72
N LYS A 362 -5.55 18.37 -7.07
CA LYS A 362 -5.26 19.78 -6.84
C LYS A 362 -6.50 20.54 -6.42
N ASP A 363 -6.40 21.29 -5.35
CA ASP A 363 -7.44 22.21 -4.87
C ASP A 363 -6.81 23.39 -4.13
N ASP A 364 -7.22 24.63 -4.42
CA ASP A 364 -6.62 25.83 -3.84
C ASP A 364 -6.89 25.95 -2.32
N SER A 365 -7.96 25.32 -1.83
CA SER A 365 -8.32 25.24 -0.40
C SER A 365 -7.66 24.05 0.31
N GLY A 366 -7.17 23.07 -0.44
CA GLY A 366 -6.52 21.86 0.06
C GLY A 366 -7.46 20.65 0.06
N ILE A 367 -6.86 19.46 0.04
CA ILE A 367 -7.58 18.18 -0.04
C ILE A 367 -8.00 17.72 1.35
N LEU A 368 -9.24 17.25 1.48
CA LEU A 368 -9.74 16.69 2.75
C LEU A 368 -9.09 15.34 3.04
N LEU A 369 -8.56 15.18 4.24
CA LEU A 369 -8.00 13.92 4.73
C LEU A 369 -8.79 13.31 5.88
N ALA A 370 -9.91 13.94 6.26
CA ALA A 370 -10.69 13.60 7.43
C ALA A 370 -11.42 12.25 7.23
N ASP A 371 -10.66 11.18 7.37
CA ASP A 371 -11.05 9.78 7.42
C ASP A 371 -12.07 9.59 8.55
N SER A 372 -13.36 9.58 8.24
CA SER A 372 -14.37 9.16 9.20
C SER A 372 -14.66 7.68 8.98
N ASP A 373 -14.92 6.93 10.04
CA ASP A 373 -15.34 5.53 9.98
C ASP A 373 -16.64 5.30 9.15
N ILE A 374 -17.25 6.35 8.59
CA ILE A 374 -18.53 6.33 7.87
C ILE A 374 -18.41 6.88 6.43
N THR A 375 -17.50 7.80 6.13
CA THR A 375 -17.30 8.37 4.77
C THR A 375 -15.83 8.63 4.45
N SER A 376 -15.38 8.09 3.32
CA SER A 376 -14.08 8.31 2.68
C SER A 376 -13.96 9.75 2.16
N ALA A 377 -12.83 10.43 2.38
CA ALA A 377 -12.59 11.74 1.78
C ALA A 377 -12.08 11.63 0.33
N ILE A 378 -11.41 10.51 0.01
CA ILE A 378 -10.99 10.13 -1.33
C ILE A 378 -11.35 8.66 -1.54
N SER A 379 -12.19 8.37 -2.54
CA SER A 379 -12.55 7.00 -2.92
C SER A 379 -12.19 6.69 -4.36
N LEU A 380 -11.87 5.41 -4.59
CA LEU A 380 -11.61 4.83 -5.90
C LEU A 380 -12.59 3.67 -6.11
N GLU A 381 -13.40 3.75 -7.14
CA GLU A 381 -14.33 2.73 -7.59
C GLU A 381 -13.84 2.09 -8.90
N VAL A 382 -13.80 0.76 -8.95
CA VAL A 382 -13.75 0.00 -10.21
C VAL A 382 -15.19 -0.38 -10.55
N THR A 383 -15.73 0.15 -11.64
CA THR A 383 -17.14 -0.07 -12.00
C THR A 383 -17.36 -1.46 -12.61
N GLY A 384 -18.59 -1.98 -12.53
CA GLY A 384 -18.97 -3.26 -13.16
C GLY A 384 -19.84 -4.13 -12.25
N GLU A 385 -20.23 -5.31 -12.76
CA GLU A 385 -20.99 -6.30 -11.97
C GLU A 385 -20.16 -6.82 -10.79
N ASP A 386 -18.86 -7.05 -11.02
CA ASP A 386 -17.86 -7.40 -10.00
C ASP A 386 -17.07 -6.17 -9.51
N GLY A 387 -17.66 -4.99 -9.65
CA GLY A 387 -17.06 -3.72 -9.23
C GLY A 387 -16.98 -3.59 -7.72
N TYR A 388 -16.09 -2.70 -7.26
CA TYR A 388 -15.91 -2.42 -5.84
C TYR A 388 -15.38 -0.99 -5.64
N GLU A 389 -15.56 -0.48 -4.43
CA GLU A 389 -15.06 0.83 -4.01
C GLU A 389 -14.09 0.66 -2.85
N VAL A 390 -12.98 1.39 -2.90
CA VAL A 390 -11.95 1.44 -1.86
C VAL A 390 -11.71 2.87 -1.47
N ASP A 391 -11.71 3.11 -0.16
CA ASP A 391 -11.20 4.35 0.41
C ASP A 391 -9.67 4.38 0.32
N VAL A 392 -9.15 5.36 -0.43
CA VAL A 392 -7.72 5.56 -0.67
C VAL A 392 -7.19 6.81 0.03
N THR A 393 -7.98 7.42 0.92
CA THR A 393 -7.62 8.66 1.65
C THR A 393 -6.24 8.55 2.32
N ARG A 394 -5.95 7.42 2.96
CA ARG A 394 -4.69 7.19 3.68
C ARG A 394 -3.45 7.06 2.79
N LEU A 395 -3.64 6.85 1.49
CA LEU A 395 -2.56 6.76 0.52
C LEU A 395 -2.18 8.12 -0.06
N PHE A 396 -2.92 9.18 0.29
CA PHE A 396 -2.64 10.53 -0.18
C PHE A 396 -1.39 11.10 0.47
N GLU A 397 -0.45 11.52 -0.38
CA GLU A 397 0.76 12.21 0.02
C GLU A 397 0.74 13.64 -0.54
N PRO A 398 0.72 14.66 0.33
CA PRO A 398 0.87 16.06 -0.07
C PRO A 398 2.20 16.31 -0.81
N GLU A 399 2.17 17.25 -1.75
CA GLU A 399 3.37 17.76 -2.41
C GLU A 399 4.25 18.55 -1.42
N VAL A 400 5.56 18.58 -1.66
CA VAL A 400 6.48 19.28 -0.76
C VAL A 400 6.27 20.80 -0.85
N ASP A 401 6.10 21.45 0.30
CA ASP A 401 5.86 22.89 0.44
C ASP A 401 4.58 23.38 -0.26
N ASP A 402 3.65 22.49 -0.61
CA ASP A 402 2.42 22.83 -1.32
C ASP A 402 1.25 21.98 -0.84
N TYR A 403 0.46 22.53 0.09
CA TYR A 403 -0.73 21.86 0.62
C TYR A 403 -1.89 21.77 -0.39
N THR A 404 -1.83 22.52 -1.50
CA THR A 404 -2.89 22.57 -2.51
C THR A 404 -2.84 21.38 -3.47
N ARG A 405 -1.78 20.56 -3.39
CA ARG A 405 -1.54 19.44 -4.32
C ARG A 405 -1.06 18.21 -3.58
N GLY A 406 -1.33 17.06 -4.17
CA GLY A 406 -0.75 15.80 -3.73
C GLY A 406 -1.12 14.68 -4.67
N SER A 407 -0.62 13.49 -4.35
CA SER A 407 -0.79 12.33 -5.20
C SER A 407 -1.07 11.07 -4.39
N ILE A 408 -1.74 10.12 -5.05
CA ILE A 408 -1.91 8.75 -4.59
C ILE A 408 -1.31 7.83 -5.66
N HIS A 409 -0.55 6.84 -5.22
CA HIS A 409 -0.12 5.72 -6.05
C HIS A 409 -0.56 4.42 -5.38
N CYS A 410 -1.40 3.65 -6.07
CA CYS A 410 -1.96 2.40 -5.55
C CYS A 410 -2.06 1.34 -6.64
N TYR A 411 -2.44 0.13 -6.25
CA TYR A 411 -2.75 -0.95 -7.17
C TYR A 411 -4.19 -1.39 -6.96
N VAL A 412 -4.91 -1.62 -8.05
CA VAL A 412 -6.30 -2.09 -8.04
C VAL A 412 -6.42 -3.32 -8.92
N ASP A 413 -7.20 -4.30 -8.47
CA ASP A 413 -7.54 -5.46 -9.29
C ASP A 413 -8.71 -5.10 -10.21
N ILE A 414 -8.53 -5.25 -11.51
CA ILE A 414 -9.54 -4.95 -12.52
C ILE A 414 -10.03 -6.28 -13.10
N PRO A 415 -11.34 -6.59 -12.98
CA PRO A 415 -11.91 -7.79 -13.58
C PRO A 415 -11.69 -7.83 -15.10
N GLU A 416 -11.92 -9.00 -15.69
CA GLU A 416 -11.86 -9.14 -17.15
C GLU A 416 -13.02 -8.40 -17.81
N GLY A 417 -12.72 -7.56 -18.80
CA GLY A 417 -13.72 -6.79 -19.52
C GLY A 417 -13.36 -5.32 -19.63
N GLU A 418 -14.37 -4.52 -19.97
CA GLU A 418 -14.27 -3.06 -19.99
C GLU A 418 -14.81 -2.51 -18.67
N HIS A 419 -14.04 -1.65 -18.02
CA HIS A 419 -14.36 -1.07 -16.71
C HIS A 419 -14.02 0.42 -16.71
N GLN A 420 -14.51 1.13 -15.69
CA GLN A 420 -14.04 2.47 -15.37
C GLN A 420 -13.34 2.46 -14.02
N ILE A 421 -12.19 3.14 -13.94
CA ILE A 421 -11.63 3.57 -12.67
C ILE A 421 -12.20 4.97 -12.42
N ARG A 422 -13.07 5.09 -11.42
CA ARG A 422 -13.67 6.34 -10.99
C ARG A 422 -13.07 6.76 -9.66
N VAL A 423 -12.63 8.01 -9.59
CA VAL A 423 -12.05 8.60 -8.39
C VAL A 423 -12.92 9.78 -7.98
N THR A 424 -13.33 9.78 -6.72
CA THR A 424 -14.07 10.86 -6.08
C THR A 424 -13.23 11.43 -4.94
N ALA A 425 -13.11 12.75 -4.87
CA ALA A 425 -12.35 13.43 -3.83
C ALA A 425 -13.05 14.73 -3.41
N SER A 426 -12.85 15.10 -2.15
CA SER A 426 -13.40 16.33 -1.57
C SER A 426 -12.30 17.28 -1.08
N ASP A 427 -12.56 18.58 -1.19
CA ASP A 427 -11.73 19.62 -0.57
C ASP A 427 -12.06 19.79 0.93
N ILE A 428 -11.31 20.64 1.63
CA ILE A 428 -11.55 20.93 3.06
C ILE A 428 -12.91 21.59 3.35
N PHE A 429 -13.61 22.14 2.36
CA PHE A 429 -14.94 22.74 2.47
C PHE A 429 -16.07 21.75 2.13
N GLY A 430 -15.74 20.51 1.76
CA GLY A 430 -16.70 19.47 1.38
C GLY A 430 -17.19 19.57 -0.06
N ASN A 431 -16.54 20.36 -0.92
CA ASN A 431 -16.82 20.37 -2.35
C ASN A 431 -16.22 19.12 -2.98
N GLU A 432 -17.08 18.31 -3.59
CA GLU A 432 -16.70 17.05 -4.19
C GLU A 432 -16.46 17.21 -5.70
N SER A 433 -15.55 16.40 -6.25
CA SER A 433 -15.40 16.20 -7.68
C SER A 433 -15.13 14.73 -7.99
N THR A 434 -15.49 14.32 -9.21
CA THR A 434 -15.29 12.95 -9.70
C THR A 434 -14.63 12.99 -11.06
N SER A 435 -13.63 12.13 -11.27
CA SER A 435 -13.02 11.86 -12.57
C SER A 435 -13.02 10.37 -12.84
N SER A 436 -13.09 9.98 -14.12
CA SER A 436 -13.08 8.57 -14.52
C SER A 436 -12.24 8.37 -15.77
N ILE A 437 -11.61 7.19 -15.85
CA ILE A 437 -10.94 6.69 -17.06
C ILE A 437 -11.51 5.31 -17.40
N ASP A 438 -11.67 5.04 -18.69
CA ASP A 438 -12.03 3.74 -19.24
C ASP A 438 -10.77 2.86 -19.32
N VAL A 439 -10.90 1.59 -18.94
CA VAL A 439 -9.80 0.62 -18.98
C VAL A 439 -10.29 -0.75 -19.45
N ARG A 440 -9.38 -1.53 -20.02
CA ARG A 440 -9.67 -2.89 -20.49
C ARG A 440 -8.71 -3.91 -19.90
N THR A 441 -9.24 -5.06 -19.53
CA THR A 441 -8.43 -6.21 -19.08
C THR A 441 -8.80 -7.44 -19.87
N SER A 442 -7.83 -8.35 -20.10
CA SER A 442 -8.07 -9.62 -20.81
C SER A 442 -7.45 -10.81 -20.08
N SER A 443 -8.16 -11.94 -20.11
CA SER A 443 -7.64 -13.22 -19.60
C SER A 443 -6.53 -13.82 -20.47
N GLY A 444 -6.35 -13.39 -21.72
CA GLY A 444 -5.33 -13.94 -22.64
C GLY A 444 -4.45 -12.86 -23.28
N LEU A 445 -3.21 -13.22 -23.60
CA LEU A 445 -2.28 -12.37 -24.34
C LEU A 445 -2.70 -12.27 -25.81
N SER A 446 -2.85 -11.04 -26.27
CA SER A 446 -3.14 -10.68 -27.65
C SER A 446 -2.47 -9.36 -28.01
N LEU A 447 -2.20 -9.18 -29.31
CA LEU A 447 -1.73 -7.92 -29.87
C LEU A 447 -2.75 -7.41 -30.88
N THR A 448 -3.24 -6.18 -30.72
CA THR A 448 -4.09 -5.48 -31.70
C THR A 448 -3.33 -4.31 -32.32
N ASP A 449 -3.85 -3.80 -33.44
CA ASP A 449 -3.30 -2.64 -34.15
C ASP A 449 -1.81 -2.77 -34.49
N VAL A 450 -1.37 -4.01 -34.73
CA VAL A 450 0.01 -4.32 -35.11
C VAL A 450 0.29 -3.72 -36.48
N MET A 451 1.14 -2.70 -36.51
CA MET A 451 1.57 -2.03 -37.74
C MET A 451 2.98 -1.47 -37.58
N ASN A 452 3.51 -0.88 -38.65
CA ASN A 452 4.71 -0.05 -38.58
C ASN A 452 4.42 1.34 -39.15
N CYS A 453 4.95 2.38 -38.52
CA CYS A 453 4.79 3.77 -38.95
C CYS A 453 6.14 4.52 -38.92
N PRO A 454 6.55 5.19 -40.01
CA PRO A 454 5.89 5.25 -41.31
C PRO A 454 5.98 3.94 -42.12
N ASN A 455 4.95 3.68 -42.94
CA ASN A 455 4.95 2.63 -43.97
C ASN A 455 4.32 3.19 -45.27
N PRO A 456 5.09 3.39 -46.36
CA PRO A 456 6.48 2.98 -46.57
C PRO A 456 7.49 3.69 -45.66
N MET A 457 8.49 2.96 -45.17
CA MET A 457 9.63 3.51 -44.43
C MET A 457 10.65 4.10 -45.41
N VAL A 458 11.26 5.23 -45.03
CA VAL A 458 12.40 5.82 -45.75
C VAL A 458 13.69 5.41 -45.06
N ASP A 459 14.01 6.01 -43.92
CA ASP A 459 15.21 5.66 -43.16
C ASP A 459 14.90 4.76 -41.97
N GLU A 460 13.85 5.06 -41.21
CA GLU A 460 13.45 4.40 -39.96
C GLU A 460 11.93 4.17 -39.89
N THR A 461 11.50 3.27 -39.02
CA THR A 461 10.08 3.03 -38.69
C THR A 461 9.97 2.59 -37.24
N ASN A 462 8.82 2.86 -36.63
CA ASN A 462 8.44 2.25 -35.38
C ASN A 462 7.45 1.11 -35.63
N PHE A 463 7.60 -0.01 -34.96
CA PHE A 463 6.57 -1.04 -34.87
C PHE A 463 5.65 -0.69 -33.70
N THR A 464 4.35 -0.55 -33.96
CA THR A 464 3.35 -0.15 -32.97
C THR A 464 2.31 -1.24 -32.80
N PHE A 465 1.86 -1.46 -31.57
CA PHE A 465 0.78 -2.41 -31.25
C PHE A 465 0.21 -2.11 -29.87
N ASN A 466 -1.02 -2.58 -29.63
CA ASN A 466 -1.64 -2.61 -28.31
C ASN A 466 -1.56 -4.03 -27.75
N ALA A 467 -0.99 -4.20 -26.55
CA ALA A 467 -0.86 -5.49 -25.89
C ALA A 467 -1.94 -5.64 -24.82
N SER A 468 -2.66 -6.77 -24.79
CA SER A 468 -3.70 -7.00 -23.78
C SER A 468 -3.19 -7.36 -22.39
N LYS A 469 -1.88 -7.62 -22.26
CA LYS A 469 -1.16 -7.94 -21.01
C LYS A 469 0.28 -7.43 -21.12
N ASP A 470 0.97 -7.34 -19.98
CA ASP A 470 2.41 -7.16 -19.94
C ASP A 470 3.12 -8.30 -20.68
N ILE A 471 4.23 -7.99 -21.37
CA ILE A 471 5.00 -8.90 -22.22
C ILE A 471 6.39 -9.09 -21.62
N ASP A 472 6.72 -10.33 -21.25
CA ASP A 472 8.04 -10.71 -20.75
C ASP A 472 9.10 -10.64 -21.87
N GLU A 473 8.76 -11.18 -23.04
CA GLU A 473 9.63 -11.23 -24.20
C GLU A 473 8.89 -10.89 -25.50
N LEU A 474 9.41 -9.91 -26.23
CA LEU A 474 8.97 -9.56 -27.57
C LEU A 474 10.09 -9.87 -28.58
N LYS A 475 9.75 -10.49 -29.70
CA LYS A 475 10.64 -10.64 -30.85
C LYS A 475 9.98 -10.14 -32.11
N ILE A 476 10.62 -9.19 -32.79
CA ILE A 476 10.23 -8.72 -34.12
C ILE A 476 11.23 -9.28 -35.12
N MET A 477 10.78 -10.17 -35.99
CA MET A 477 11.58 -10.83 -37.01
C MET A 477 11.21 -10.28 -38.38
N VAL A 478 12.17 -9.68 -39.09
CA VAL A 478 11.96 -9.12 -40.43
C VAL A 478 12.54 -10.08 -41.47
N PHE A 479 11.77 -10.32 -42.54
CA PHE A 479 12.07 -11.25 -43.62
C PHE A 479 11.98 -10.54 -44.98
N THR A 480 12.83 -10.96 -45.91
CA THR A 480 12.65 -10.66 -47.34
C THR A 480 11.37 -11.30 -47.89
N SER A 481 10.93 -10.86 -49.07
CA SER A 481 9.81 -11.46 -49.81
C SER A 481 9.98 -12.95 -50.14
N SER A 482 11.21 -13.49 -50.11
CA SER A 482 11.50 -14.92 -50.29
C SER A 482 11.55 -15.72 -48.98
N GLY A 483 11.25 -15.09 -47.83
CA GLY A 483 11.23 -15.74 -46.52
C GLY A 483 12.58 -15.84 -45.81
N ARG A 484 13.65 -15.23 -46.34
CA ARG A 484 14.94 -15.15 -45.64
C ARG A 484 14.86 -14.11 -44.51
N LEU A 485 15.19 -14.53 -43.28
CA LEU A 485 15.34 -13.67 -42.10
C LEU A 485 16.52 -12.70 -42.27
N ILE A 486 16.30 -11.42 -41.97
CA ILE A 486 17.29 -10.33 -42.14
C ILE A 486 17.48 -9.45 -40.92
N LYS A 487 16.55 -9.47 -39.96
CA LYS A 487 16.70 -8.77 -38.68
C LYS A 487 15.86 -9.46 -37.62
N THR A 488 16.37 -9.50 -36.39
CA THR A 488 15.61 -9.81 -35.20
C THR A 488 15.83 -8.65 -34.23
N ILE A 489 14.74 -8.07 -33.73
CA ILE A 489 14.72 -7.08 -32.66
C ILE A 489 14.10 -7.79 -31.45
N GLU A 490 14.75 -7.71 -30.30
CA GLU A 490 14.27 -8.35 -29.07
C GLU A 490 14.09 -7.27 -28.01
N GLU A 491 12.91 -7.24 -27.41
CA GLU A 491 12.56 -6.36 -26.29
C GLU A 491 12.03 -7.19 -25.13
N ARG A 492 12.06 -6.64 -23.92
CA ARG A 492 11.63 -7.33 -22.70
C ARG A 492 10.90 -6.39 -21.77
N TYR A 493 10.01 -6.95 -20.95
CA TYR A 493 9.28 -6.23 -19.90
C TYR A 493 8.50 -5.03 -20.44
N LEU A 494 7.71 -5.27 -21.48
CA LEU A 494 6.81 -4.26 -22.04
C LEU A 494 5.48 -4.28 -21.28
N ASN A 495 4.87 -3.12 -21.08
CA ASN A 495 3.60 -3.03 -20.35
C ASN A 495 2.42 -3.35 -21.27
N ALA A 496 1.29 -3.74 -20.67
CA ALA A 496 -0.01 -3.73 -21.36
C ALA A 496 -0.33 -2.35 -21.93
N GLY A 497 -1.18 -2.32 -22.96
CA GLY A 497 -1.58 -1.12 -23.68
C GLY A 497 -0.65 -0.81 -24.84
N TYR A 498 -0.55 0.47 -25.18
CA TYR A 498 0.21 0.94 -26.35
C TYR A 498 1.72 0.74 -26.20
N ASN A 499 2.33 0.16 -27.24
CA ASN A 499 3.77 -0.07 -27.33
C ASN A 499 4.33 0.42 -28.66
N GLU A 500 5.55 0.96 -28.59
CA GLU A 500 6.29 1.45 -29.75
C GLU A 500 7.75 0.94 -29.72
N ILE A 501 8.16 0.20 -30.75
CA ILE A 501 9.53 -0.32 -30.87
C ILE A 501 10.21 0.27 -32.10
N HIS A 502 11.25 1.06 -31.86
CA HIS A 502 12.00 1.74 -32.89
C HIS A 502 12.90 0.80 -33.71
N TRP A 503 13.02 1.06 -35.02
CA TRP A 503 14.00 0.40 -35.88
C TRP A 503 14.56 1.31 -36.99
N ASP A 504 15.89 1.27 -37.11
CA ASP A 504 16.72 2.01 -38.07
C ASP A 504 16.66 1.49 -39.52
N GLY A 505 15.93 0.40 -39.79
CA GLY A 505 15.83 -0.15 -41.14
C GLY A 505 17.07 -0.87 -41.66
N ASP A 506 17.98 -1.26 -40.77
CA ASP A 506 19.21 -1.98 -41.13
C ASP A 506 19.12 -3.48 -40.84
N ASP A 507 19.76 -4.28 -41.70
CA ASP A 507 19.89 -5.73 -41.55
C ASP A 507 20.87 -6.13 -40.42
N PHE A 508 21.08 -7.44 -40.24
CA PHE A 508 22.00 -7.99 -39.23
C PHE A 508 23.47 -7.57 -39.39
N ASN A 509 23.89 -7.09 -40.57
CA ASN A 509 25.24 -6.59 -40.81
C ASN A 509 25.33 -5.06 -40.70
N GLY A 510 24.25 -4.37 -40.33
CA GLY A 510 24.18 -2.91 -40.38
C GLY A 510 24.07 -2.35 -41.80
N ASN A 511 23.65 -3.18 -42.77
CA ASN A 511 23.39 -2.68 -44.11
C ASN A 511 21.95 -2.21 -44.23
N ARG A 512 21.81 -1.05 -44.87
CA ARG A 512 20.56 -0.49 -45.33
C ARG A 512 19.79 -1.45 -46.24
N LEU A 513 18.52 -1.68 -45.92
CA LEU A 513 17.62 -2.42 -46.80
C LEU A 513 17.39 -1.73 -48.15
N ALA A 514 17.25 -2.54 -49.20
CA ALA A 514 16.91 -2.08 -50.55
C ALA A 514 15.41 -1.80 -50.68
N ASN A 515 15.04 -0.91 -51.61
CA ASN A 515 13.63 -0.63 -51.91
C ASN A 515 12.89 -1.90 -52.28
N GLY A 516 11.71 -2.07 -51.70
CA GLY A 516 10.91 -3.26 -51.93
C GLY A 516 9.98 -3.60 -50.79
N PHE A 517 9.47 -4.83 -50.86
CA PHE A 517 8.50 -5.37 -49.93
C PHE A 517 9.13 -6.44 -49.04
N TYR A 518 8.83 -6.35 -47.74
CA TYR A 518 9.30 -7.22 -46.68
C TYR A 518 8.11 -7.68 -45.83
N LEU A 519 8.31 -8.78 -45.12
CA LEU A 519 7.35 -9.31 -44.15
C LEU A 519 7.98 -9.19 -42.77
N TYR A 520 7.20 -8.86 -41.76
CA TYR A 520 7.65 -9.01 -40.39
C TYR A 520 6.68 -9.86 -39.58
N LYS A 521 7.24 -10.50 -38.55
CA LYS A 521 6.53 -11.31 -37.58
C LYS A 521 6.85 -10.78 -36.19
N ILE A 522 5.82 -10.48 -35.42
CA ILE A 522 5.95 -10.16 -33.99
C ILE A 522 5.57 -11.42 -33.20
N ILE A 523 6.39 -11.75 -32.20
CA ILE A 523 6.13 -12.82 -31.24
C ILE A 523 6.18 -12.20 -29.85
N ALA A 524 5.06 -12.20 -29.14
CA ALA A 524 4.99 -11.80 -27.74
C ALA A 524 4.83 -13.04 -26.86
N ARG A 525 5.42 -13.01 -25.67
CA ARG A 525 5.30 -14.06 -24.65
C ARG A 525 5.11 -13.46 -23.25
N THR A 526 4.25 -14.11 -22.48
CA THR A 526 3.99 -13.80 -21.07
C THR A 526 3.77 -15.12 -20.35
N GLY A 527 4.69 -15.53 -19.49
CA GLY A 527 4.71 -16.89 -18.94
C GLY A 527 4.63 -17.97 -20.03
N ASP A 528 3.61 -18.84 -19.96
CA ASP A 528 3.36 -19.89 -20.95
C ASP A 528 2.55 -19.41 -22.18
N GLU A 529 1.99 -18.21 -22.13
CA GLU A 529 1.20 -17.64 -23.23
C GLU A 529 2.11 -17.12 -24.35
N LYS A 530 1.65 -17.26 -25.59
CA LYS A 530 2.36 -16.80 -26.77
C LYS A 530 1.37 -16.28 -27.80
N TYR A 531 1.62 -15.08 -28.29
CA TYR A 531 0.90 -14.50 -29.41
C TYR A 531 1.83 -14.22 -30.59
N GLU A 532 1.34 -14.45 -31.81
CA GLU A 532 2.08 -14.15 -33.03
C GLU A 532 1.23 -13.30 -33.98
N ALA A 533 1.82 -12.20 -34.46
CA ALA A 533 1.21 -11.33 -35.46
C ALA A 533 2.15 -11.18 -36.67
N TYR A 534 1.57 -10.90 -37.84
CA TYR A 534 2.30 -10.78 -39.10
C TYR A 534 1.77 -9.58 -39.87
N ASP A 535 2.66 -8.76 -40.41
CA ASP A 535 2.27 -7.72 -41.35
C ASP A 535 3.40 -7.39 -42.34
N LYS A 536 3.17 -6.34 -43.14
CA LYS A 536 3.86 -5.97 -44.35
C LYS A 536 4.62 -4.67 -44.15
N LEU A 537 5.89 -4.70 -44.50
CA LEU A 537 6.77 -3.53 -44.49
C LEU A 537 7.17 -3.16 -45.91
N ILE A 538 6.99 -1.90 -46.29
CA ILE A 538 7.46 -1.36 -47.57
C ILE A 538 8.64 -0.42 -47.30
N VAL A 539 9.74 -0.60 -48.00
CA VAL A 539 10.90 0.30 -47.97
C VAL A 539 10.93 1.12 -49.26
N MET A 540 10.96 2.45 -49.13
CA MET A 540 11.03 3.39 -50.25
C MET A 540 12.00 4.53 -49.92
N ARG A 541 13.24 4.39 -50.42
CA ARG A 541 14.35 5.34 -50.30
C ARG A 541 14.61 6.07 -51.60
#